data_AF-A0A5D2SD46-F1
#
_entry.id   AF-A0A5D2SD46-F1
#
_cell.length_a   1.000
_cell.length_b   1.000
_cell.length_c   1.000
_cell.angle_alpha   90.00
_cell.angle_beta   90.00
_cell.angle_gamma   90.00
#
_symmetry.space_group_name_H-M   'P 1'
#
loop_
_entity.id
_entity.type
_entity.pdbx_description
1 polymer ?
#
loop_
_entity_poly.entity_id
_entity_poly.type
_entity_poly.pdbx_seq_one_letter_code
_entity_poly.pdbx_strand_id
1 'polypeptide(L)'
;MGAAGSKLEKALGDQFPEGERYFGLENFSNTCYCNSVLQALYFCVPFREQLLEYYSSHEIGADAEDNLLTCLADLFTQINLQKKKTGVIAPKRFVQRLKKQNELFRSYMHQDAHEFLNFLLNELVDILEKEDQAAKKEGGTSSPSEKTVNGPKNPQANGVQKEPLVTWVHKNFQGILTNETRCLRCETVTARDEAFFDLSLDIEQNSSITSCLKNFSSTETLNAEDKFFCDKCCSLQEAQKRMKIKKPPHILVIHLKRFKYIEQLGRYKKLSYRVVFPLELKLSNTVEDADSEYSLFAVVVHVGSGPNHGHYVSLVKSHNHWLFFDDENVEMIDESAVQTFFGSAQEYSSNTDHGYILFYESLCANKS
;
A
#
# COMPACT_ATOMS: atom_id res chain seq x y z
N MET A 1 -42.91 8.24 14.29
CA MET A 1 -42.02 8.52 15.44
C MET A 1 -40.60 8.28 14.97
N GLY A 2 -39.73 9.29 15.08
CA GLY A 2 -38.58 9.52 14.20
C GLY A 2 -37.56 8.39 14.11
N ALA A 3 -37.06 8.14 12.90
CA ALA A 3 -35.92 7.27 12.67
C ALA A 3 -34.72 7.86 13.41
N ALA A 4 -34.32 7.23 14.51
CA ALA A 4 -33.11 7.59 15.23
C ALA A 4 -31.91 7.16 14.37
N GLY A 5 -31.49 8.02 13.46
CA GLY A 5 -30.24 7.83 12.70
C GLY A 5 -29.06 7.69 13.64
N SER A 6 -28.02 6.98 13.19
CA SER A 6 -26.77 6.83 13.95
C SER A 6 -26.15 8.20 14.28
N LYS A 7 -25.22 8.25 15.26
CA LYS A 7 -24.52 9.51 15.59
C LYS A 7 -23.86 10.12 14.35
N LEU A 8 -23.26 9.28 13.50
CA LEU A 8 -22.62 9.67 12.27
C LEU A 8 -23.61 10.20 11.22
N GLU A 9 -24.76 9.52 11.05
CA GLU A 9 -25.84 10.01 10.16
C GLU A 9 -26.37 11.37 10.60
N LYS A 10 -26.48 11.60 11.91
CA LYS A 10 -26.88 12.91 12.46
C LYS A 10 -25.81 13.98 12.27
N ALA A 11 -24.53 13.62 12.36
CA ALA A 11 -23.42 14.54 12.14
C ALA A 11 -23.32 14.98 10.67
N LEU A 12 -23.51 14.04 9.74
CA LEU A 12 -23.49 14.31 8.30
C LEU A 12 -24.78 14.98 7.79
N GLY A 13 -25.94 14.62 8.35
CA GLY A 13 -27.23 15.17 7.94
C GLY A 13 -27.45 15.08 6.42
N ASP A 14 -27.77 16.21 5.80
CA ASP A 14 -28.00 16.32 4.35
C ASP A 14 -26.70 16.23 3.53
N GLN A 15 -25.53 16.31 4.17
CA GLN A 15 -24.22 16.19 3.52
C GLN A 15 -23.77 14.72 3.39
N PHE A 16 -24.58 13.75 3.84
CA PHE A 16 -24.28 12.33 3.69
C PHE A 16 -24.23 11.97 2.19
N PRO A 17 -23.07 11.56 1.64
CA PRO A 17 -22.95 11.34 0.20
C PRO A 17 -23.87 10.21 -0.30
N GLU A 18 -24.48 10.43 -1.47
CA GLU A 18 -25.34 9.43 -2.08
C GLU A 18 -24.53 8.19 -2.50
N GLY A 19 -25.11 7.00 -2.32
CA GLY A 19 -24.43 5.74 -2.63
C GLY A 19 -23.42 5.27 -1.58
N GLU A 20 -22.81 6.16 -0.79
CA GLU A 20 -21.78 5.79 0.18
C GLU A 20 -22.32 5.02 1.40
N ARG A 21 -21.44 4.19 1.98
CA ARG A 21 -21.71 3.33 3.14
C ARG A 21 -20.53 3.40 4.10
N TYR A 22 -20.79 3.79 5.35
CA TYR A 22 -19.76 3.96 6.36
C TYR A 22 -19.91 2.92 7.47
N PHE A 23 -19.12 1.85 7.38
CA PHE A 23 -19.20 0.69 8.26
C PHE A 23 -17.87 0.45 8.98
N GLY A 24 -17.92 0.38 10.31
CA GLY A 24 -16.81 -0.10 11.11
C GLY A 24 -16.58 -1.61 10.90
N LEU A 25 -15.41 -2.09 11.29
CA LEU A 25 -15.02 -3.50 11.21
C LEU A 25 -14.80 -4.07 12.61
N GLU A 26 -15.45 -5.19 12.93
CA GLU A 26 -15.24 -5.86 14.23
C GLU A 26 -13.78 -6.27 14.43
N ASN A 27 -13.24 -6.06 15.63
CA ASN A 27 -11.89 -6.49 15.99
C ASN A 27 -11.88 -7.95 16.50
N PHE A 28 -11.12 -8.82 15.83
CA PHE A 28 -10.97 -10.24 16.18
C PHE A 28 -9.66 -10.51 16.93
N SER A 29 -9.49 -9.82 18.06
CA SER A 29 -8.32 -9.88 18.94
C SER A 29 -7.03 -9.42 18.26
N ASN A 30 -6.77 -8.11 18.33
CA ASN A 30 -5.59 -7.43 17.77
C ASN A 30 -5.55 -7.41 16.24
N THR A 31 -6.72 -7.33 15.58
CA THR A 31 -6.81 -7.21 14.11
C THR A 31 -6.97 -5.77 13.62
N CYS A 32 -6.79 -4.77 14.48
CA CYS A 32 -6.89 -3.36 14.10
C CYS A 32 -5.88 -2.95 13.00
N TYR A 33 -4.70 -3.57 12.94
CA TYR A 33 -3.73 -3.39 11.83
C TYR A 33 -4.35 -3.76 10.48
N CYS A 34 -5.18 -4.80 10.46
CA CYS A 34 -5.89 -5.27 9.28
C CYS A 34 -7.07 -4.34 8.97
N ASN A 35 -7.91 -4.05 9.97
CA ASN A 35 -9.08 -3.20 9.82
C ASN A 35 -8.71 -1.81 9.28
N SER A 36 -7.69 -1.16 9.86
CA SER A 36 -7.26 0.18 9.44
C SER A 36 -6.78 0.25 7.99
N VAL A 37 -6.04 -0.77 7.52
CA VAL A 37 -5.59 -0.90 6.13
C VAL A 37 -6.77 -1.23 5.20
N LEU A 38 -7.68 -2.12 5.60
CA LEU A 38 -8.88 -2.44 4.83
C LEU A 38 -9.76 -1.21 4.63
N GLN A 39 -9.91 -0.35 5.65
CA GLN A 39 -10.61 0.92 5.51
C GLN A 39 -9.90 1.84 4.50
N ALA A 40 -8.58 2.02 4.62
CA ALA A 40 -7.83 2.84 3.68
C ALA A 40 -7.97 2.34 2.22
N LEU A 41 -7.93 1.02 2.00
CA LEU A 41 -8.12 0.40 0.69
C LEU A 41 -9.57 0.49 0.19
N TYR A 42 -10.57 0.40 1.07
CA TYR A 42 -11.99 0.55 0.68
C TYR A 42 -12.29 1.96 0.16
N PHE A 43 -11.67 2.99 0.76
CA PHE A 43 -11.82 4.37 0.31
C PHE A 43 -10.89 4.76 -0.84
N CYS A 44 -10.05 3.83 -1.32
CA CYS A 44 -9.35 3.95 -2.60
C CYS A 44 -10.34 3.58 -3.72
N VAL A 45 -11.03 4.58 -4.27
CA VAL A 45 -12.14 4.38 -5.23
C VAL A 45 -11.76 3.50 -6.42
N PRO A 46 -10.63 3.73 -7.13
CA PRO A 46 -10.24 2.88 -8.26
C PRO A 46 -10.03 1.41 -7.89
N PHE A 47 -9.46 1.14 -6.71
CA PHE A 47 -9.25 -0.21 -6.21
C PHE A 47 -10.57 -0.86 -5.77
N ARG A 48 -11.44 -0.11 -5.07
CA ARG A 48 -12.77 -0.57 -4.65
C ARG A 48 -13.60 -0.99 -5.85
N GLU A 49 -13.68 -0.14 -6.88
CA GLU A 49 -14.50 -0.40 -8.07
C GLU A 49 -14.04 -1.64 -8.83
N GLN A 50 -12.72 -1.80 -9.06
CA GLN A 50 -12.17 -2.98 -9.71
C GLN A 50 -12.44 -4.27 -8.93
N LEU A 51 -12.45 -4.20 -7.60
CA LEU A 51 -12.73 -5.34 -6.74
C LEU A 51 -14.22 -5.71 -6.76
N LEU A 52 -15.12 -4.73 -6.80
CA LEU A 52 -16.56 -4.94 -6.98
C LEU A 52 -16.89 -5.50 -8.37
N GLU A 53 -16.20 -5.03 -9.40
CA GLU A 53 -16.29 -5.57 -10.76
C GLU A 53 -15.81 -7.03 -10.79
N TYR A 54 -14.65 -7.31 -10.19
CA TYR A 54 -14.12 -8.67 -10.05
C TYR A 54 -15.14 -9.61 -9.37
N TYR A 55 -15.77 -9.17 -8.28
CA TYR A 55 -16.82 -9.96 -7.60
C TYR A 55 -18.04 -10.21 -8.49
N SER A 56 -18.40 -9.24 -9.34
CA SER A 56 -19.58 -9.33 -10.19
C SER A 56 -19.35 -10.24 -11.40
N SER A 57 -18.11 -10.25 -11.94
CA SER A 57 -17.74 -11.05 -13.11
C SER A 57 -17.45 -12.51 -12.78
N HIS A 58 -16.94 -12.77 -11.57
CA HIS A 58 -16.74 -14.10 -11.05
C HIS A 58 -17.98 -14.41 -10.24
N GLU A 59 -18.98 -15.11 -10.79
CA GLU A 59 -20.06 -15.68 -9.97
C GLU A 59 -19.37 -16.51 -8.88
N ILE A 60 -19.19 -15.93 -7.68
CA ILE A 60 -18.64 -16.63 -6.52
C ILE A 60 -19.76 -17.57 -6.05
N GLY A 61 -20.03 -18.58 -6.87
CA GLY A 61 -20.81 -19.73 -6.52
C GLY A 61 -20.11 -20.45 -5.37
N ALA A 62 -20.87 -21.29 -4.67
CA ALA A 62 -20.40 -22.03 -3.50
C ALA A 62 -19.14 -22.92 -3.75
N ASP A 63 -18.74 -23.12 -5.02
CA ASP A 63 -17.61 -23.94 -5.46
C ASP A 63 -16.38 -23.14 -5.95
N ALA A 64 -16.39 -21.80 -5.94
CA ALA A 64 -15.20 -21.02 -6.28
C ALA A 64 -14.08 -21.26 -5.24
N GLU A 65 -12.83 -21.42 -5.69
CA GLU A 65 -11.69 -21.54 -4.77
C GLU A 65 -11.62 -20.30 -3.86
N ASP A 66 -12.06 -20.47 -2.62
CA ASP A 66 -12.01 -19.47 -1.57
C ASP A 66 -10.56 -19.03 -1.40
N ASN A 67 -10.21 -17.78 -1.66
CA ASN A 67 -8.84 -17.24 -1.59
C ASN A 67 -8.88 -15.81 -1.00
N LEU A 68 -7.72 -15.19 -0.77
CA LEU A 68 -7.71 -13.88 -0.10
C LEU A 68 -8.38 -12.78 -0.94
N LEU A 69 -8.25 -12.83 -2.27
CA LEU A 69 -8.89 -11.91 -3.21
C LEU A 69 -10.41 -12.05 -3.19
N THR A 70 -10.94 -13.27 -3.28
CA THR A 70 -12.40 -13.52 -3.24
C THR A 70 -13.00 -13.16 -1.88
N CYS A 71 -12.29 -13.40 -0.77
CA CYS A 71 -12.69 -12.95 0.57
C CYS A 71 -12.73 -11.42 0.69
N LEU A 72 -11.74 -10.72 0.12
CA LEU A 72 -11.70 -9.26 0.15
C LEU A 72 -12.83 -8.67 -0.70
N ALA A 73 -13.05 -9.24 -1.88
CA ALA A 73 -14.10 -8.82 -2.80
C ALA A 73 -15.50 -9.02 -2.21
N ASP A 74 -15.71 -10.15 -1.53
CA ASP A 74 -16.92 -10.42 -0.74
C ASP A 74 -17.12 -9.39 0.38
N LEU A 75 -16.07 -9.09 1.16
CA LEU A 75 -16.14 -8.08 2.21
C LEU A 75 -16.52 -6.70 1.68
N PHE A 76 -15.87 -6.22 0.61
CA PHE A 76 -16.15 -4.90 0.03
C PHE A 76 -17.56 -4.83 -0.56
N THR A 77 -17.99 -5.92 -1.21
CA THR A 77 -19.36 -6.05 -1.73
C THR A 77 -20.38 -6.05 -0.60
N GLN A 78 -20.11 -6.74 0.51
CA GLN A 78 -20.97 -6.74 1.69
C GLN A 78 -21.13 -5.35 2.29
N ILE A 79 -20.09 -4.51 2.30
CA ILE A 79 -20.19 -3.10 2.73
C ILE A 79 -21.03 -2.30 1.73
N ASN A 80 -20.72 -2.41 0.43
CA ASN A 80 -21.36 -1.63 -0.64
C ASN A 80 -22.86 -1.92 -0.77
N LEU A 81 -23.28 -3.18 -0.58
CA LEU A 81 -24.68 -3.61 -0.70
C LEU A 81 -25.51 -3.42 0.58
N GLN A 82 -24.96 -2.83 1.64
CA GLN A 82 -25.72 -2.59 2.86
C GLN A 82 -26.94 -1.70 2.60
N LYS A 83 -28.08 -2.08 3.19
CA LYS A 83 -29.31 -1.26 3.15
C LYS A 83 -29.21 -0.04 4.06
N LYS A 84 -28.52 -0.18 5.19
CA LYS A 84 -28.28 0.92 6.12
C LYS A 84 -27.10 1.74 5.62
N LYS A 85 -27.12 3.05 5.87
CA LYS A 85 -26.01 3.96 5.51
C LYS A 85 -24.80 3.78 6.42
N THR A 86 -25.04 3.41 7.68
CA THR A 86 -24.01 3.22 8.69
C THR A 86 -24.20 1.93 9.48
N GLY A 87 -23.12 1.39 10.04
CA GLY A 87 -23.16 0.19 10.88
C GLY A 87 -21.80 -0.42 11.14
N VAL A 88 -21.79 -1.72 11.41
CA VAL A 88 -20.60 -2.52 11.69
C VAL A 88 -20.68 -3.82 10.90
N ILE A 89 -19.56 -4.26 10.33
CA ILE A 89 -19.42 -5.54 9.63
C ILE A 89 -18.32 -6.37 10.30
N ALA A 90 -18.56 -7.67 10.37
CA ALA A 90 -17.62 -8.63 10.92
C ALA A 90 -16.76 -9.24 9.78
N PRO A 91 -15.48 -8.87 9.58
CA PRO A 91 -14.63 -9.44 8.53
C PRO A 91 -14.16 -10.89 8.82
N LYS A 92 -15.02 -11.74 9.37
CA LYS A 92 -14.70 -13.10 9.86
C LYS A 92 -14.06 -13.97 8.78
N ARG A 93 -14.67 -14.04 7.61
CA ARG A 93 -14.20 -14.87 6.48
C ARG A 93 -12.82 -14.42 6.00
N PHE A 94 -12.63 -13.11 5.82
CA PHE A 94 -11.34 -12.53 5.43
C PHE A 94 -10.25 -12.81 6.48
N VAL A 95 -10.51 -12.52 7.77
CA VAL A 95 -9.54 -12.74 8.85
C VAL A 95 -9.18 -14.23 8.98
N GLN A 96 -10.15 -15.14 8.87
CA GLN A 96 -9.90 -16.58 8.88
C GLN A 96 -9.01 -17.00 7.70
N ARG A 97 -9.26 -16.47 6.50
CA ARG A 97 -8.43 -16.77 5.32
C ARG A 97 -7.01 -16.23 5.47
N LEU A 98 -6.86 -14.99 5.94
CA LEU A 98 -5.56 -14.37 6.24
C LEU A 98 -4.72 -15.21 7.19
N LYS A 99 -5.31 -15.61 8.34
CA LYS A 99 -4.64 -16.44 9.36
C LYS A 99 -4.26 -17.83 8.86
N LYS A 100 -5.05 -18.39 7.94
CA LYS A 100 -4.75 -19.68 7.30
C LYS A 100 -3.58 -19.56 6.32
N GLN A 101 -3.52 -18.46 5.57
CA GLN A 101 -2.60 -18.29 4.44
C GLN A 101 -1.21 -17.83 4.84
N ASN A 102 -1.08 -16.99 5.86
CA ASN A 102 0.22 -16.48 6.31
C ASN A 102 0.44 -16.76 7.80
N GLU A 103 1.56 -17.40 8.11
CA GLU A 103 1.91 -17.82 9.47
C GLU A 103 2.15 -16.63 10.41
N LEU A 104 2.69 -15.53 9.87
CA LEU A 104 2.97 -14.31 10.64
C LEU A 104 1.69 -13.75 11.26
N PHE A 105 0.59 -13.73 10.50
CA PHE A 105 -0.70 -13.18 10.93
C PHE A 105 -1.59 -14.17 11.69
N ARG A 106 -1.18 -15.44 11.82
CA ARG A 106 -1.98 -16.51 12.45
C ARG A 106 -2.18 -16.31 13.96
N SER A 107 -1.23 -15.64 14.60
CA SER A 107 -1.27 -15.39 16.05
C SER A 107 -2.33 -14.34 16.44
N TYR A 108 -2.54 -14.17 17.74
CA TYR A 108 -3.36 -13.07 18.30
C TYR A 108 -2.49 -11.89 18.76
N MET A 109 -1.24 -11.83 18.31
CA MET A 109 -0.34 -10.72 18.60
C MET A 109 -0.65 -9.53 17.69
N HIS A 110 -0.32 -8.32 18.14
CA HIS A 110 -0.28 -7.16 17.26
C HIS A 110 0.71 -7.42 16.10
N GLN A 111 0.35 -6.93 14.92
CA GLN A 111 1.14 -7.06 13.70
C GLN A 111 1.34 -5.68 13.09
N ASP A 112 2.34 -5.56 12.22
CA ASP A 112 2.62 -4.33 11.52
C ASP A 112 1.61 -4.11 10.37
N ALA A 113 0.96 -2.96 10.35
CA ALA A 113 0.00 -2.62 9.29
C ALA A 113 0.68 -2.51 7.91
N HIS A 114 1.95 -2.10 7.86
CA HIS A 114 2.70 -2.00 6.60
C HIS A 114 3.06 -3.38 6.06
N GLU A 115 3.50 -4.31 6.94
CA GLU A 115 3.74 -5.71 6.55
C GLU A 115 2.45 -6.36 6.04
N PHE A 116 1.31 -6.12 6.69
CA PHE A 116 0.02 -6.61 6.22
C PHE A 116 -0.37 -6.04 4.85
N LEU A 117 -0.24 -4.73 4.64
CA LEU A 117 -0.52 -4.10 3.36
C LEU A 117 0.35 -4.68 2.24
N ASN A 118 1.66 -4.78 2.48
CA ASN A 118 2.60 -5.31 1.50
C ASN A 118 2.29 -6.78 1.16
N PHE A 119 2.03 -7.62 2.17
CA PHE A 119 1.60 -8.99 1.96
C PHE A 119 0.31 -9.06 1.14
N LEU A 120 -0.72 -8.27 1.51
CA LEU A 120 -2.01 -8.30 0.85
C LEU A 120 -1.87 -7.95 -0.63
N LEU A 121 -1.24 -6.83 -0.98
CA LEU A 121 -1.12 -6.39 -2.38
C LEU A 121 -0.36 -7.41 -3.24
N ASN A 122 0.75 -7.97 -2.74
CA ASN A 122 1.50 -8.99 -3.47
C ASN A 122 0.69 -10.29 -3.64
N GLU A 123 -0.03 -10.73 -2.60
CA GLU A 123 -0.87 -11.93 -2.71
C GLU A 123 -2.01 -11.73 -3.71
N LEU A 124 -2.63 -10.55 -3.77
CA LEU A 124 -3.64 -10.24 -4.79
C LEU A 124 -3.05 -10.30 -6.20
N VAL A 125 -1.83 -9.78 -6.40
CA VAL A 125 -1.13 -9.88 -7.69
C VAL A 125 -0.90 -11.34 -8.06
N ASP A 126 -0.35 -12.14 -7.15
CA ASP A 126 -0.05 -13.55 -7.39
C ASP A 126 -1.31 -14.35 -7.77
N ILE A 127 -2.45 -14.07 -7.13
CA ILE A 127 -3.73 -14.71 -7.46
C ILE A 127 -4.17 -14.33 -8.88
N LEU A 128 -4.18 -13.03 -9.20
CA LEU A 128 -4.60 -12.53 -10.52
C LEU A 128 -3.70 -13.05 -11.65
N GLU A 129 -2.40 -13.16 -11.41
CA GLU A 129 -1.46 -13.73 -12.38
C GLU A 129 -1.70 -15.22 -12.61
N LYS A 130 -2.00 -15.98 -11.56
CA LYS A 130 -2.35 -17.41 -11.68
C LYS A 130 -3.65 -17.59 -12.46
N GLU A 131 -4.66 -16.77 -12.22
CA GLU A 131 -5.94 -16.80 -12.93
C GLU A 131 -5.78 -16.49 -14.42
N ASP A 132 -5.02 -15.45 -14.79
CA ASP A 132 -4.72 -15.13 -16.20
C ASP A 132 -3.94 -16.27 -16.89
N GLN A 133 -2.98 -16.88 -16.19
CA GLN A 133 -2.24 -18.01 -16.72
C GLN A 133 -3.11 -19.26 -16.91
N ALA A 134 -4.08 -19.50 -16.01
CA ALA A 134 -5.04 -20.60 -16.12
C ALA A 134 -5.98 -20.37 -17.32
N ALA A 135 -6.57 -19.18 -17.45
CA ALA A 135 -7.43 -18.82 -18.58
C ALA A 135 -6.73 -18.96 -19.93
N LYS A 136 -5.44 -18.58 -20.02
CA LYS A 136 -4.62 -18.76 -21.23
C LYS A 136 -4.33 -20.24 -21.57
N LYS A 137 -4.28 -21.13 -20.57
CA LYS A 137 -4.10 -22.58 -20.79
C LYS A 137 -5.38 -23.25 -21.26
N GLU A 138 -6.54 -22.81 -20.76
CA GLU A 138 -7.84 -23.38 -21.12
C GLU A 138 -8.35 -22.91 -22.50
N GLY A 139 -7.99 -21.69 -22.92
CA GLY A 139 -8.30 -21.16 -24.26
C GLY A 139 -7.46 -21.74 -25.42
N GLY A 140 -6.50 -22.61 -25.15
CA GLY A 140 -5.61 -23.23 -26.14
C GLY A 140 -6.08 -24.59 -26.62
N THR A 141 -7.18 -24.67 -27.39
CA THR A 141 -7.56 -25.92 -28.07
C THR A 141 -6.73 -26.14 -29.34
N SER A 142 -6.03 -27.28 -29.34
CA SER A 142 -5.32 -27.98 -30.41
C SER A 142 -5.67 -27.64 -31.88
N SER A 143 -4.64 -27.36 -32.68
CA SER A 143 -4.60 -27.80 -34.08
C SER A 143 -3.77 -29.08 -34.17
N PRO A 144 -4.34 -30.23 -34.59
CA PRO A 144 -3.56 -31.41 -34.93
C PRO A 144 -3.11 -31.29 -36.39
N SER A 145 -1.84 -30.96 -36.61
CA SER A 145 -1.24 -31.08 -37.94
C SER A 145 0.12 -31.76 -37.85
N GLU A 146 0.04 -33.08 -38.07
CA GLU A 146 0.95 -33.96 -38.80
C GLU A 146 2.41 -34.17 -38.34
N LYS A 147 2.70 -35.45 -38.13
CA LYS A 147 4.04 -36.04 -37.99
C LYS A 147 4.85 -35.83 -39.26
N THR A 148 6.11 -35.38 -39.13
CA THR A 148 7.22 -35.83 -39.99
C THR A 148 8.58 -35.71 -39.28
N VAL A 149 9.14 -36.88 -38.92
CA VAL A 149 10.54 -37.36 -38.94
C VAL A 149 11.73 -36.43 -38.56
N ASN A 150 12.43 -36.85 -37.50
CA ASN A 150 13.87 -36.87 -37.17
C ASN A 150 14.84 -35.77 -37.66
N GLY A 151 15.45 -35.08 -36.68
CA GLY A 151 16.78 -34.47 -36.77
C GLY A 151 17.21 -33.82 -35.43
N PRO A 152 18.46 -33.97 -34.96
CA PRO A 152 18.89 -33.39 -33.70
C PRO A 152 19.06 -31.88 -33.85
N LYS A 153 18.24 -31.08 -33.15
CA LYS A 153 18.37 -29.63 -33.08
C LYS A 153 18.87 -29.23 -31.70
N ASN A 154 20.02 -28.54 -31.72
CA ASN A 154 20.65 -27.85 -30.60
C ASN A 154 19.65 -27.04 -29.76
N PRO A 155 19.89 -26.84 -28.45
CA PRO A 155 19.13 -25.91 -27.64
C PRO A 155 19.48 -24.48 -28.05
N GLN A 156 18.73 -23.93 -29.00
CA GLN A 156 18.74 -22.48 -29.27
C GLN A 156 17.91 -21.79 -28.20
N ALA A 157 18.58 -20.91 -27.46
CA ALA A 157 18.00 -19.92 -26.56
C ALA A 157 17.06 -18.99 -27.33
N ASN A 158 15.77 -19.31 -27.32
CA ASN A 158 14.69 -18.38 -27.64
C ASN A 158 13.79 -18.25 -26.41
N GLY A 159 14.33 -17.65 -25.36
CA GLY A 159 13.50 -17.08 -24.30
C GLY A 159 12.85 -15.83 -24.86
N VAL A 160 11.66 -15.96 -25.44
CA VAL A 160 10.78 -14.80 -25.60
C VAL A 160 10.57 -14.26 -24.19
N GLN A 161 11.19 -13.13 -23.86
CA GLN A 161 10.89 -12.43 -22.61
C GLN A 161 9.43 -11.99 -22.72
N LYS A 162 8.54 -12.82 -22.18
CA LYS A 162 7.13 -12.50 -22.07
C LYS A 162 7.05 -11.33 -21.10
N GLU A 163 6.61 -10.17 -21.57
CA GLU A 163 6.38 -9.04 -20.66
C GLU A 163 5.45 -9.51 -19.53
N PRO A 164 5.79 -9.23 -18.27
CA PRO A 164 4.99 -9.66 -17.13
C PRO A 164 3.59 -9.04 -17.20
N LEU A 165 2.60 -9.78 -16.73
CA LEU A 165 1.21 -9.33 -16.74
C LEU A 165 1.04 -8.10 -15.86
N VAL A 166 0.40 -7.05 -16.38
CA VAL A 166 0.06 -5.86 -15.58
C VAL A 166 -1.37 -6.01 -15.04
N THR A 167 -1.48 -6.56 -13.83
CA THR A 167 -2.74 -6.64 -13.08
C THR A 167 -3.28 -5.24 -12.71
N TRP A 168 -4.55 -5.16 -12.32
CA TRP A 168 -5.14 -3.90 -11.88
C TRP A 168 -4.59 -3.40 -10.54
N VAL A 169 -4.04 -4.28 -9.70
CA VAL A 169 -3.24 -3.89 -8.53
C VAL A 169 -2.00 -3.11 -8.96
N HIS A 170 -1.29 -3.57 -10.01
CA HIS A 170 -0.17 -2.84 -10.58
C HIS A 170 -0.60 -1.49 -11.16
N LYS A 171 -1.74 -1.42 -11.84
CA LYS A 171 -2.24 -0.15 -12.41
C LYS A 171 -2.48 0.92 -11.35
N ASN A 172 -2.98 0.53 -10.17
CA ASN A 172 -3.22 1.47 -9.07
C ASN A 172 -1.93 1.82 -8.33
N PHE A 173 -1.22 0.83 -7.81
CA PHE A 173 -0.18 1.07 -6.79
C PHE A 173 1.25 0.99 -7.32
N GLN A 174 1.49 0.44 -8.52
CA GLN A 174 2.87 0.24 -8.97
C GLN A 174 3.49 1.52 -9.51
N GLY A 175 4.61 1.91 -8.88
CA GLY A 175 5.57 2.85 -9.45
C GLY A 175 6.86 2.14 -9.88
N ILE A 176 7.77 2.91 -10.48
CA ILE A 176 9.11 2.45 -10.87
C ILE A 176 10.15 3.41 -10.30
N LEU A 177 11.11 2.86 -9.58
CA LEU A 177 12.33 3.53 -9.15
C LEU A 177 13.47 3.21 -10.10
N THR A 178 14.39 4.14 -10.30
CA THR A 178 15.70 3.89 -10.90
C THR A 178 16.77 4.06 -9.83
N ASN A 179 17.48 2.97 -9.54
CA ASN A 179 18.64 2.94 -8.66
C ASN A 179 19.91 3.14 -9.50
N GLU A 180 20.53 4.31 -9.38
CA GLU A 180 21.76 4.65 -10.10
C GLU A 180 22.96 4.57 -9.17
N THR A 181 24.02 3.88 -9.60
CA THR A 181 25.31 3.80 -8.90
C THR A 181 26.43 4.26 -9.81
N ARG A 182 27.17 5.29 -9.40
CA ARG A 182 28.35 5.82 -10.10
C ARG A 182 29.62 5.46 -9.35
N CYS A 183 30.49 4.68 -9.98
CA CYS A 183 31.84 4.41 -9.48
C CYS A 183 32.66 5.70 -9.40
N LEU A 184 33.26 6.02 -8.25
CA LEU A 184 34.13 7.20 -8.13
C LEU A 184 35.55 6.98 -8.66
N ARG A 185 35.95 5.74 -8.93
CA ARG A 185 37.27 5.43 -9.51
C ARG A 185 37.29 5.44 -11.04
N CYS A 186 36.31 4.80 -11.68
CA CYS A 186 36.27 4.63 -13.14
C CYS A 186 35.08 5.35 -13.80
N GLU A 187 34.31 6.10 -13.02
CA GLU A 187 33.16 6.92 -13.43
C GLU A 187 32.02 6.16 -14.13
N THR A 188 32.08 4.83 -14.13
CA THR A 188 31.04 4.00 -14.74
C THR A 188 29.76 4.10 -13.93
N VAL A 189 28.66 4.39 -14.61
CA VAL A 189 27.32 4.49 -14.04
C VAL A 189 26.55 3.23 -14.42
N THR A 190 25.98 2.56 -13.42
CA THR A 190 24.98 1.51 -13.60
C THR A 190 23.64 2.03 -13.13
N ALA A 191 22.57 1.66 -13.85
CA ALA A 191 21.21 2.00 -13.48
C ALA A 191 20.36 0.72 -13.53
N ARG A 192 19.50 0.53 -12.54
CA ARG A 192 18.55 -0.59 -12.48
C ARG A 192 17.18 -0.05 -12.11
N ASP A 193 16.18 -0.49 -12.86
CA ASP A 193 14.79 -0.15 -12.57
C ASP A 193 14.19 -1.22 -11.66
N GLU A 194 13.47 -0.78 -10.62
CA GLU A 194 12.81 -1.62 -9.63
C GLU A 194 11.37 -1.14 -9.45
N ALA A 195 10.41 -2.07 -9.51
CA ALA A 195 9.01 -1.78 -9.24
C ALA A 195 8.75 -1.68 -7.73
N PHE A 196 7.79 -0.86 -7.32
CA PHE A 196 7.37 -0.73 -5.93
C PHE A 196 5.85 -0.52 -5.81
N PHE A 197 5.25 -0.95 -4.70
CA PHE A 197 3.86 -0.62 -4.33
C PHE A 197 3.77 0.48 -3.27
N ASP A 198 4.83 0.69 -2.50
CA ASP A 198 4.93 1.73 -1.51
C ASP A 198 6.35 2.32 -1.44
N LEU A 199 6.46 3.55 -0.94
CA LEU A 199 7.73 4.18 -0.59
C LEU A 199 7.88 4.20 0.93
N SER A 200 8.82 3.42 1.44
CA SER A 200 9.18 3.41 2.86
C SER A 200 10.27 4.46 3.13
N LEU A 201 9.88 5.58 3.75
CA LEU A 201 10.74 6.73 3.97
C LEU A 201 11.35 6.74 5.37
N ASP A 202 12.65 7.01 5.42
CA ASP A 202 13.33 7.41 6.65
C ASP A 202 12.84 8.80 7.09
N ILE A 203 12.68 8.97 8.39
CA ILE A 203 12.09 10.17 8.98
C ILE A 203 13.04 10.86 9.96
N GLU A 204 12.94 12.18 10.00
CA GLU A 204 13.72 13.05 10.88
C GLU A 204 12.80 13.91 11.75
N GLN A 205 13.32 14.37 12.89
CA GLN A 205 12.56 15.21 13.81
C GLN A 205 12.20 16.56 13.17
N ASN A 206 10.94 16.96 13.29
CA ASN A 206 10.41 18.23 12.76
C ASN A 206 10.59 18.37 11.23
N SER A 207 10.36 17.29 10.49
CA SER A 207 10.46 17.23 9.04
C SER A 207 9.08 17.26 8.35
N SER A 208 9.07 17.10 7.03
CA SER A 208 7.87 16.92 6.21
C SER A 208 8.07 15.80 5.21
N ILE A 209 6.97 15.23 4.69
CA ILE A 209 7.01 14.22 3.62
C ILE A 209 7.75 14.73 2.39
N THR A 210 7.55 15.98 2.02
CA THR A 210 8.27 16.61 0.92
C THR A 210 9.79 16.59 1.17
N SER A 211 10.23 16.84 2.41
CA SER A 211 11.65 16.74 2.78
C SER A 211 12.14 15.29 2.78
N CYS A 212 11.36 14.35 3.33
CA CYS A 212 11.71 12.94 3.34
C CYS A 212 11.85 12.36 1.93
N LEU A 213 10.96 12.72 0.99
CA LEU A 213 11.04 12.31 -0.41
C LEU A 213 12.27 12.90 -1.10
N LYS A 214 12.61 14.17 -0.80
CA LYS A 214 13.83 14.78 -1.32
C LYS A 214 15.09 14.07 -0.79
N ASN A 215 15.11 13.70 0.48
CA ASN A 215 16.20 12.94 1.08
C ASN A 215 16.29 11.52 0.50
N PHE A 216 15.15 10.86 0.27
CA PHE A 216 15.08 9.55 -0.38
C PHE A 216 15.73 9.55 -1.77
N SER A 217 15.58 10.65 -2.52
CA SER A 217 16.22 10.82 -3.82
C SER A 217 17.57 11.55 -3.80
N SER A 218 18.12 11.80 -2.61
CA SER A 218 19.44 12.41 -2.47
C SER A 218 20.55 11.42 -2.87
N THR A 219 21.73 11.94 -3.18
CA THR A 219 22.90 11.11 -3.50
C THR A 219 23.61 10.71 -2.21
N GLU A 220 23.67 9.41 -1.94
CA GLU A 220 24.46 8.82 -0.86
C GLU A 220 25.86 8.44 -1.37
N THR A 221 26.89 8.55 -0.52
CA THR A 221 28.26 8.14 -0.87
C THR A 221 28.63 6.87 -0.13
N LEU A 222 28.78 5.78 -0.88
CA LEU A 222 29.23 4.48 -0.41
C LEU A 222 30.76 4.50 -0.21
N ASN A 223 31.20 4.43 1.04
CA ASN A 223 32.61 4.57 1.43
C ASN A 223 32.97 3.65 2.60
N ALA A 224 34.26 3.62 2.99
CA ALA A 224 34.77 2.81 4.08
C ALA A 224 34.33 1.32 4.02
N GLU A 225 33.47 0.89 4.94
CA GLU A 225 32.95 -0.48 5.05
C GLU A 225 31.85 -0.78 4.02
N ASP A 226 31.18 0.25 3.50
CA ASP A 226 30.05 0.16 2.56
C ASP A 226 30.47 0.26 1.09
N LYS A 227 31.75 0.04 0.76
CA LYS A 227 32.23 0.11 -0.63
C LYS A 227 31.48 -0.87 -1.54
N PHE A 228 31.13 -0.43 -2.74
CA PHE A 228 30.45 -1.27 -3.73
C PHE A 228 31.47 -2.03 -4.60
N PHE A 229 31.12 -3.24 -5.04
CA PHE A 229 31.95 -3.96 -5.99
C PHE A 229 31.71 -3.44 -7.42
N CYS A 230 32.74 -2.90 -8.05
CA CYS A 230 32.64 -2.39 -9.42
C CYS A 230 33.13 -3.43 -10.42
N ASP A 231 32.23 -3.93 -11.28
CA ASP A 231 32.55 -4.94 -12.30
C ASP A 231 33.65 -4.49 -13.28
N LYS A 232 33.70 -3.18 -13.60
CA LYS A 232 34.75 -2.64 -14.49
C LYS A 232 36.11 -2.52 -13.81
N CYS A 233 36.14 -2.26 -12.50
CA CYS A 233 37.39 -2.19 -11.72
C CYS A 233 37.79 -3.54 -11.12
N CYS A 234 36.92 -4.55 -11.21
CA CYS A 234 37.04 -5.86 -10.56
C CYS A 234 37.45 -5.78 -9.08
N SER A 235 36.96 -4.78 -8.34
CA SER A 235 37.35 -4.52 -6.94
C SER A 235 36.33 -3.61 -6.22
N LEU A 236 36.40 -3.58 -4.88
CA LEU A 236 35.61 -2.66 -4.05
C LEU A 236 36.06 -1.21 -4.26
N GLN A 237 35.11 -0.34 -4.57
CA GLN A 237 35.34 1.07 -4.86
C GLN A 237 34.36 1.95 -4.08
N GLU A 238 34.71 3.22 -3.95
CA GLU A 238 33.75 4.22 -3.49
C GLU A 238 32.77 4.53 -4.62
N ALA A 239 31.50 4.74 -4.27
CA ALA A 239 30.44 5.08 -5.22
C ALA A 239 29.56 6.21 -4.72
N GLN A 240 28.90 6.86 -5.67
CA GLN A 240 27.69 7.63 -5.41
C GLN A 240 26.48 6.81 -5.83
N LYS A 241 25.54 6.61 -4.92
CA LYS A 241 24.27 5.93 -5.19
C LYS A 241 23.10 6.90 -5.01
N ARG A 242 22.07 6.78 -5.85
CA ARG A 242 20.84 7.58 -5.73
C ARG A 242 19.65 6.82 -6.25
N MET A 243 18.50 7.01 -5.60
CA MET A 243 17.23 6.42 -6.01
C MET A 243 16.32 7.51 -6.58
N LYS A 244 15.75 7.27 -7.75
CA LYS A 244 14.91 8.24 -8.46
C LYS A 244 13.55 7.65 -8.75
N ILE A 245 12.50 8.43 -8.61
CA ILE A 245 11.18 8.03 -9.10
C ILE A 245 11.16 8.27 -10.60
N LYS A 246 11.10 7.17 -11.36
CA LYS A 246 11.02 7.15 -12.83
C LYS A 246 9.57 7.19 -13.30
N LYS A 247 8.72 6.36 -12.70
CA LYS A 247 7.28 6.37 -12.94
C LYS A 247 6.54 6.41 -11.59
N PRO A 248 5.75 7.45 -11.31
CA PRO A 248 4.97 7.49 -10.09
C PRO A 248 3.67 6.66 -10.24
N PRO A 249 3.15 6.05 -9.17
CA PRO A 249 1.92 5.24 -9.21
C PRO A 249 0.66 6.13 -9.26
N HIS A 250 -0.48 5.58 -9.66
CA HIS A 250 -1.75 6.31 -9.58
C HIS A 250 -2.15 6.60 -8.12
N ILE A 251 -1.98 5.60 -7.26
CA ILE A 251 -2.13 5.67 -5.81
C ILE A 251 -0.74 5.54 -5.18
N LEU A 252 -0.24 6.64 -4.64
CA LEU A 252 1.04 6.69 -3.94
C LEU A 252 0.84 6.31 -2.48
N VAL A 253 1.39 5.17 -2.08
CA VAL A 253 1.46 4.72 -0.69
C VAL A 253 2.81 5.12 -0.11
N ILE A 254 2.80 5.86 0.99
CA ILE A 254 4.01 6.28 1.70
C ILE A 254 3.98 5.69 3.11
N HIS A 255 4.95 4.83 3.42
CA HIS A 255 5.17 4.31 4.74
C HIS A 255 6.25 5.13 5.45
N LEU A 256 5.97 5.56 6.69
CA LEU A 256 6.94 6.26 7.54
C LEU A 256 7.62 5.25 8.46
N LYS A 257 8.94 5.07 8.30
CA LYS A 257 9.76 4.15 9.11
C LYS A 257 9.89 4.64 10.56
N ARG A 258 8.79 4.58 11.31
CA ARG A 258 8.69 5.01 12.69
C ARG A 258 9.28 3.99 13.65
N PHE A 259 9.49 2.74 13.25
CA PHE A 259 10.13 1.75 14.10
C PHE A 259 11.60 1.59 13.69
N LYS A 260 12.50 2.05 14.56
CA LYS A 260 13.95 1.98 14.31
C LYS A 260 14.63 1.14 15.39
N TYR A 261 15.48 0.23 14.97
CA TYR A 261 16.35 -0.49 15.90
C TYR A 261 17.43 0.46 16.42
N ILE A 262 17.52 0.60 17.75
CA ILE A 262 18.53 1.43 18.39
C ILE A 262 19.56 0.50 19.00
N GLU A 263 20.72 0.36 18.34
CA GLU A 263 21.80 -0.56 18.73
C GLU A 263 22.23 -0.37 20.19
N GLN A 264 22.36 0.89 20.63
CA GLN A 264 22.72 1.25 22.00
C GLN A 264 21.73 0.72 23.05
N LEU A 265 20.46 0.52 22.67
CA LEU A 265 19.41 -0.01 23.54
C LEU A 265 19.11 -1.49 23.28
N GLY A 266 19.70 -2.09 22.24
CA GLY A 266 19.44 -3.47 21.82
C GLY A 266 17.99 -3.76 21.43
N ARG A 267 17.18 -2.74 21.08
CA ARG A 267 15.74 -2.90 20.83
C ARG A 267 15.19 -1.90 19.82
N TYR A 268 14.03 -2.23 19.25
CA TYR A 268 13.23 -1.30 18.47
C TYR A 268 12.59 -0.22 19.36
N LYS A 269 12.59 1.01 18.84
CA LYS A 269 11.93 2.18 19.44
C LYS A 269 11.02 2.81 18.38
N LYS A 270 9.81 3.20 18.81
CA LYS A 270 8.94 4.07 18.00
C LYS A 270 9.48 5.50 18.02
N LEU A 271 9.66 6.08 16.85
CA LEU A 271 10.03 7.45 16.60
C LEU A 271 8.76 8.30 16.59
N SER A 272 8.55 9.04 17.67
CA SER A 272 7.43 9.99 17.84
C SER A 272 7.61 11.29 17.05
N TYR A 273 8.47 11.27 16.02
CA TYR A 273 8.89 12.48 15.34
C TYR A 273 7.74 13.20 14.67
N ARG A 274 7.74 14.53 14.75
CA ARG A 274 6.82 15.35 13.99
C ARG A 274 7.22 15.35 12.52
N VAL A 275 6.39 14.72 11.68
CA VAL A 275 6.53 14.65 10.23
C VAL A 275 5.25 15.19 9.61
N VAL A 276 5.34 16.35 8.96
CA VAL A 276 4.19 16.99 8.30
C VAL A 276 3.89 16.28 6.99
N PHE A 277 2.66 15.81 6.82
CA PHE A 277 2.15 15.32 5.55
C PHE A 277 1.07 16.29 5.03
N PRO A 278 1.30 16.97 3.89
CA PRO A 278 0.35 17.93 3.35
C PRO A 278 -0.87 17.21 2.76
N LEU A 279 -2.02 17.87 2.71
CA LEU A 279 -3.20 17.35 2.04
C LEU A 279 -3.00 17.23 0.53
N GLU A 280 -2.24 18.17 -0.05
CA GLU A 280 -1.82 18.11 -1.46
C GLU A 280 -0.31 17.96 -1.51
N LEU A 281 0.16 16.96 -2.26
CA LEU A 281 1.57 16.64 -2.40
C LEU A 281 1.98 16.78 -3.86
N LYS A 282 3.00 17.61 -4.08
CA LYS A 282 3.67 17.72 -5.37
C LYS A 282 4.90 16.81 -5.38
N LEU A 283 4.87 15.81 -6.26
CA LEU A 283 5.94 14.84 -6.44
C LEU A 283 6.71 15.17 -7.73
N SER A 284 7.96 15.56 -7.59
CA SER A 284 8.80 15.85 -8.75
C SER A 284 9.25 14.57 -9.44
N ASN A 285 8.83 14.40 -10.69
CA ASN A 285 9.35 13.34 -11.55
C ASN A 285 10.76 13.72 -12.00
N THR A 286 11.74 12.87 -11.69
CA THR A 286 13.14 13.15 -11.99
C THR A 286 13.53 12.86 -13.44
N VAL A 287 12.63 12.28 -14.25
CA VAL A 287 12.91 11.80 -15.61
C VAL A 287 12.16 12.59 -16.69
N GLU A 288 10.92 13.01 -16.46
CA GLU A 288 10.06 13.59 -17.51
C GLU A 288 9.73 15.09 -17.35
N ASP A 289 10.35 15.79 -16.39
CA ASP A 289 10.11 17.23 -16.09
C ASP A 289 8.63 17.61 -15.81
N ALA A 290 7.75 16.62 -15.67
CA ALA A 290 6.35 16.79 -15.29
C ALA A 290 6.16 16.41 -13.82
N ASP A 291 5.91 17.41 -12.98
CA ASP A 291 5.52 17.17 -11.60
C ASP A 291 4.14 16.49 -11.55
N SER A 292 4.00 15.49 -10.67
CA SER A 292 2.73 14.83 -10.40
C SER A 292 2.13 15.39 -9.12
N GLU A 293 0.86 15.79 -9.18
CA GLU A 293 0.12 16.29 -8.01
C GLU A 293 -0.75 15.18 -7.45
N TYR A 294 -0.81 15.11 -6.12
CA TYR A 294 -1.55 14.11 -5.39
C TYR A 294 -2.39 14.75 -4.28
N SER A 295 -3.55 14.17 -3.99
CA SER A 295 -4.36 14.50 -2.81
C SER A 295 -4.34 13.34 -1.81
N LEU A 296 -4.09 13.66 -0.54
CA LEU A 296 -4.21 12.73 0.57
C LEU A 296 -5.68 12.36 0.76
N PHE A 297 -5.97 11.06 0.80
CA PHE A 297 -7.31 10.58 1.06
C PHE A 297 -7.38 9.56 2.20
N ALA A 298 -6.26 8.94 2.61
CA ALA A 298 -6.27 8.08 3.79
C ALA A 298 -4.95 8.13 4.57
N VAL A 299 -5.05 7.95 5.89
CA VAL A 299 -3.94 7.87 6.83
C VAL A 299 -4.20 6.72 7.79
N VAL A 300 -3.38 5.67 7.73
CA VAL A 300 -3.31 4.68 8.80
C VAL A 300 -2.45 5.25 9.92
N VAL A 301 -2.98 5.30 11.13
CA VAL A 301 -2.33 5.86 12.32
C VAL A 301 -1.98 4.73 13.27
N HIS A 302 -0.74 4.72 13.78
CA HIS A 302 -0.35 3.85 14.88
C HIS A 302 -0.44 4.61 16.20
N VAL A 303 -1.25 4.11 17.13
CA VAL A 303 -1.45 4.57 18.50
C VAL A 303 -0.61 3.70 19.45
N GLY A 304 0.06 4.33 20.41
CA GLY A 304 0.90 3.64 21.39
C GLY A 304 2.40 3.89 21.21
N SER A 305 3.17 3.56 22.26
CA SER A 305 4.57 3.98 22.40
C SER A 305 5.60 2.93 21.94
N GLY A 306 5.18 1.68 21.74
CA GLY A 306 6.06 0.57 21.39
C GLY A 306 5.73 -0.05 20.03
N PRO A 307 6.64 -0.87 19.48
CA PRO A 307 6.39 -1.65 18.25
C PRO A 307 5.51 -2.89 18.48
N ASN A 308 5.58 -3.48 19.68
CA ASN A 308 4.95 -4.78 19.96
C ASN A 308 3.55 -4.65 20.59
N HIS A 309 3.16 -3.43 20.96
CA HIS A 309 1.89 -3.13 21.61
C HIS A 309 1.43 -1.76 21.11
N GLY A 310 0.24 -1.72 20.54
CA GLY A 310 -0.32 -0.52 19.96
C GLY A 310 -1.68 -0.81 19.34
N HIS A 311 -2.28 0.23 18.79
CA HIS A 311 -3.58 0.15 18.16
C HIS A 311 -3.52 0.90 16.83
N TYR A 312 -4.25 0.42 15.83
CA TYR A 312 -4.28 1.07 14.53
C TYR A 312 -5.67 1.58 14.23
N VAL A 313 -5.73 2.83 13.78
CA VAL A 313 -6.95 3.51 13.33
C VAL A 313 -6.72 4.07 11.94
N SER A 314 -7.80 4.40 11.24
CA SER A 314 -7.74 4.93 9.87
C SER A 314 -8.49 6.24 9.75
N LEU A 315 -7.83 7.27 9.24
CA LEU A 315 -8.46 8.51 8.82
C LEU A 315 -8.71 8.41 7.33
N VAL A 316 -9.92 8.65 6.86
CA VAL A 316 -10.25 8.62 5.43
C VAL A 316 -11.05 9.83 5.02
N LYS A 317 -10.74 10.37 3.85
CA LYS A 317 -11.49 11.44 3.21
C LYS A 317 -12.53 10.81 2.29
N SER A 318 -13.80 11.02 2.59
CA SER A 318 -14.91 10.68 1.69
C SER A 318 -15.55 11.98 1.24
N HIS A 319 -15.45 12.29 -0.04
CA HIS A 319 -15.90 13.56 -0.59
C HIS A 319 -15.26 14.75 0.17
N ASN A 320 -16.08 15.57 0.85
CA ASN A 320 -15.65 16.77 1.56
C ASN A 320 -15.48 16.58 3.08
N HIS A 321 -15.56 15.33 3.57
CA HIS A 321 -15.52 15.04 5.01
C HIS A 321 -14.43 14.02 5.33
N TRP A 322 -13.81 14.22 6.50
CA TRP A 322 -12.90 13.25 7.08
C TRP A 322 -13.65 12.36 8.08
N LEU A 323 -13.39 11.07 7.99
CA LEU A 323 -13.94 10.04 8.85
C LEU A 323 -12.80 9.37 9.62
N PHE A 324 -13.01 9.15 10.90
CA PHE A 324 -12.14 8.42 11.80
C PHE A 324 -12.73 7.02 12.03
N PHE A 325 -12.01 6.00 11.60
CA PHE A 325 -12.36 4.59 11.76
C PHE A 325 -11.48 3.96 12.84
N ASP A 326 -12.12 3.56 13.93
CA ASP A 326 -11.52 2.82 15.04
C ASP A 326 -12.34 1.55 15.26
N ASP A 327 -11.91 0.50 14.55
CA ASP A 327 -12.61 -0.78 14.47
C ASP A 327 -14.12 -0.62 14.20
N GLU A 328 -14.99 -0.92 15.17
CA GLU A 328 -16.44 -0.79 15.01
C GLU A 328 -16.93 0.65 14.99
N ASN A 329 -16.13 1.60 15.47
CA ASN A 329 -16.52 2.99 15.65
C ASN A 329 -16.14 3.82 14.42
N VAL A 330 -17.11 4.59 13.94
CA VAL A 330 -16.91 5.53 12.82
C VAL A 330 -17.44 6.90 13.24
N GLU A 331 -16.56 7.89 13.18
CA GLU A 331 -16.87 9.26 13.58
C GLU A 331 -16.45 10.24 12.50
N MET A 332 -17.15 11.37 12.39
CA MET A 332 -16.70 12.49 11.56
C MET A 332 -15.67 13.29 12.34
N ILE A 333 -14.59 13.71 11.67
CA ILE A 333 -13.58 14.61 12.23
C ILE A 333 -13.38 15.82 11.33
N ASP A 334 -12.95 16.93 11.91
CA ASP A 334 -12.51 18.10 11.14
C ASP A 334 -11.19 17.80 10.41
N GLU A 335 -11.00 18.39 9.23
CA GLU A 335 -9.75 18.25 8.47
C GLU A 335 -8.52 18.73 9.26
N SER A 336 -8.70 19.71 10.16
CA SER A 336 -7.65 20.18 11.06
C SER A 336 -7.17 19.10 12.05
N ALA A 337 -8.02 18.14 12.40
CA ALA A 337 -7.68 17.04 13.29
C ALA A 337 -6.60 16.12 12.67
N VAL A 338 -6.52 16.03 11.33
CA VAL A 338 -5.47 15.27 10.62
C VAL A 338 -4.06 15.74 11.04
N GLN A 339 -3.90 17.03 11.33
CA GLN A 339 -2.62 17.61 11.73
C GLN A 339 -2.13 17.13 13.11
N THR A 340 -3.05 16.65 13.96
CA THR A 340 -2.70 16.11 15.29
C THR A 340 -1.91 14.81 15.20
N PHE A 341 -1.97 14.13 14.05
CA PHE A 341 -1.29 12.87 13.78
C PHE A 341 0.09 13.03 13.12
N PHE A 342 0.58 14.26 12.93
CA PHE A 342 1.93 14.51 12.42
C PHE A 342 3.02 13.96 13.37
N GLY A 343 2.69 13.80 14.65
CA GLY A 343 3.63 13.44 15.70
C GLY A 343 4.03 14.62 16.56
N SER A 344 5.09 14.42 17.34
CA SER A 344 5.42 15.30 18.45
C SER A 344 6.63 16.16 18.16
N ALA A 345 6.48 17.49 18.36
CA ALA A 345 7.58 18.45 18.17
C ALA A 345 8.69 18.30 19.21
N GLN A 346 8.37 17.67 20.34
CA GLN A 346 9.28 17.37 21.46
C GLN A 346 9.42 15.85 21.60
N GLU A 347 10.60 15.38 22.01
CA GLU A 347 10.88 13.95 22.18
C GLU A 347 10.04 13.29 23.28
N TYR A 348 9.57 14.07 24.26
CA TYR A 348 8.74 13.62 25.38
C TYR A 348 7.38 14.30 25.28
N SER A 349 6.47 13.65 24.56
CA SER A 349 5.09 14.08 24.39
C SER A 349 4.16 12.94 24.81
N SER A 350 3.02 13.29 25.38
CA SER A 350 1.95 12.34 25.70
C SER A 350 1.20 11.86 24.47
N ASN A 351 1.33 12.56 23.32
CA ASN A 351 0.73 12.12 22.08
C ASN A 351 1.50 10.90 21.54
N THR A 352 0.78 9.79 21.37
CA THR A 352 1.32 8.54 20.84
C THR A 352 0.78 8.20 19.46
N ASP A 353 0.00 9.08 18.85
CA ASP A 353 -0.91 8.76 17.76
C ASP A 353 -0.32 9.39 16.51
N HIS A 354 0.37 8.56 15.74
CA HIS A 354 1.24 9.05 14.67
C HIS A 354 0.84 8.41 13.35
N GLY A 355 0.62 9.25 12.32
CA GLY A 355 0.41 8.80 10.95
C GLY A 355 1.55 7.90 10.53
N TYR A 356 1.22 6.73 9.98
CA TYR A 356 2.14 5.62 9.77
C TYR A 356 2.21 5.23 8.29
N ILE A 357 1.05 5.07 7.65
CA ILE A 357 0.93 4.85 6.20
C ILE A 357 0.01 5.92 5.63
N LEU A 358 0.45 6.59 4.57
CA LEU A 358 -0.27 7.67 3.90
C LEU A 358 -0.66 7.20 2.51
N PHE A 359 -1.92 7.45 2.13
CA PHE A 359 -2.43 7.13 0.80
C PHE A 359 -2.80 8.42 0.07
N TYR A 360 -2.14 8.62 -1.05
CA TYR A 360 -2.25 9.78 -1.93
C TYR A 360 -2.78 9.33 -3.29
N GLU A 361 -3.80 9.99 -3.82
CA GLU A 361 -4.35 9.73 -5.15
C GLU A 361 -3.91 10.82 -6.13
N SER A 362 -3.47 10.42 -7.32
CA SER A 362 -3.00 11.35 -8.35
C SER A 362 -4.15 12.18 -8.93
N LEU A 363 -3.97 13.50 -8.97
CA LEU A 363 -4.94 14.44 -9.54
C LEU A 363 -4.93 14.45 -11.08
N CYS A 364 -3.90 13.88 -11.70
CA CYS A 364 -3.75 13.87 -13.16
C CYS A 364 -4.64 12.83 -13.86
N ALA A 365 -5.27 11.90 -13.13
CA ALA A 365 -6.06 10.83 -13.72
C ALA A 365 -7.44 11.28 -14.28
N ASN A 366 -7.92 12.47 -13.95
CA ASN A 366 -9.19 13.02 -14.46
C ASN A 366 -9.09 13.70 -15.83
N LYS A 367 -7.99 13.48 -16.58
CA LYS A 367 -7.85 13.92 -17.98
C LYS A 367 -7.82 12.72 -18.91
N SER A 368 -8.98 12.08 -19.11
CA SER A 368 -9.24 11.22 -20.26
C SER A 368 -10.65 11.43 -20.75
#